data_AF-A0A7M5XMR6-F1
#
_entry.id   AF-A0A7M5XMR6-F1
#
_cell.length_a   1.000
_cell.length_b   1.000
_cell.length_c   1.000
_cell.angle_alpha   90.00
_cell.angle_beta   90.00
_cell.angle_gamma   90.00
#
_symmetry.space_group_name_H-M   'P 1'
#
loop_
_entity.id
_entity.type
_entity.pdbx_description
1 polymer ?
#
loop_
_entity_poly.entity_id
_entity_poly.type
_entity_poly.pdbx_seq_one_letter_code
_entity_poly.pdbx_strand_id
1 'polypeptide(L)'
;MSEKNDGKSERGLLARTATYTSKKARRAQTKLKQRVGKGDETKDEVFDEFVFNFNKQQASATRLHSELKNYMRCITAMQVAHTNFGEAVKEVYESDWSCRPKMVDYFKEYDCNWTKLRHRVSEEVLEPLTSYLKPFPDVKTKISKRARKLVDYDHSRHAVDTLRAKGANKSSETKKLHQVQ
;
A
#
# COMPACT_ATOMS: atom_id res chain seq x y z
N MET A 1 -6.50 -34.11 -36.14
CA MET A 1 -5.17 -34.37 -35.55
C MET A 1 -4.64 -33.06 -34.97
N SER A 2 -4.98 -32.73 -33.71
CA SER A 2 -4.49 -31.53 -33.01
C SER A 2 -4.53 -31.79 -31.50
N GLU A 3 -3.51 -32.46 -30.99
CA GLU A 3 -3.26 -32.67 -29.56
C GLU A 3 -1.75 -32.72 -29.31
N LYS A 4 -1.03 -31.62 -29.54
CA LYS A 4 0.36 -31.47 -29.08
C LYS A 4 0.71 -29.99 -28.87
N ASN A 5 0.08 -29.28 -27.91
CA ASN A 5 0.63 -27.99 -27.47
C ASN A 5 0.38 -27.60 -26.00
N ASP A 6 -0.53 -28.25 -25.27
CA ASP A 6 -0.84 -27.87 -23.87
C ASP A 6 0.25 -28.24 -22.85
N GLY A 7 0.90 -29.40 -23.01
CA GLY A 7 1.86 -29.91 -22.01
C GLY A 7 3.17 -29.11 -21.86
N LYS A 8 3.51 -28.24 -22.83
CA LYS A 8 4.73 -27.40 -22.77
C LYS A 8 4.49 -26.11 -21.97
N SER A 9 3.27 -25.58 -22.02
CA SER A 9 2.83 -24.40 -21.27
C SER A 9 2.66 -24.72 -19.77
N GLU A 10 2.02 -25.86 -19.46
CA GLU A 10 1.85 -26.33 -18.08
C GLU A 10 3.17 -26.65 -17.39
N ARG A 11 4.11 -27.35 -18.06
CA ARG A 11 5.45 -27.60 -17.50
C ARG A 11 6.23 -26.30 -17.21
N GLY A 12 6.07 -25.28 -18.05
CA GLY A 12 6.67 -23.95 -17.83
C GLY A 12 6.06 -23.22 -16.64
N LEU A 13 4.74 -23.34 -16.43
CA LEU A 13 4.01 -22.78 -15.29
C LEU A 13 4.37 -23.51 -13.99
N LEU A 14 4.41 -24.84 -14.02
CA LEU A 14 4.81 -25.70 -12.90
C LEU A 14 6.28 -25.48 -12.49
N ALA A 15 7.18 -25.31 -13.45
CA ALA A 15 8.58 -24.96 -13.17
C ALA A 15 8.73 -23.55 -12.57
N ARG A 16 7.95 -22.56 -13.04
CA ARG A 16 7.95 -21.20 -12.46
C ARG A 16 7.36 -21.16 -11.04
N THR A 17 6.33 -21.96 -10.77
CA THR A 17 5.74 -22.08 -9.43
C THR A 17 6.65 -22.87 -8.47
N ALA A 18 7.31 -23.92 -8.93
CA ALA A 18 8.32 -24.66 -8.17
C ALA A 18 9.56 -23.80 -7.83
N THR A 19 10.04 -22.99 -8.78
CA THR A 19 11.16 -22.06 -8.53
C THR A 19 10.77 -20.88 -7.63
N TYR A 20 9.50 -20.46 -7.64
CA TYR A 20 8.99 -19.43 -6.72
C TYR A 20 8.86 -19.95 -5.29
N THR A 21 8.31 -21.16 -5.12
CA THR A 21 8.16 -21.82 -3.82
C THR A 21 9.51 -22.17 -3.20
N SER A 22 10.48 -22.65 -4.00
CA SER A 22 11.84 -22.91 -3.52
C SER A 22 12.56 -21.63 -3.06
N LYS A 23 12.41 -20.52 -3.81
CA LYS A 23 12.93 -19.21 -3.38
C LYS A 23 12.27 -18.72 -2.09
N LYS A 24 10.96 -18.97 -1.89
CA LYS A 24 10.24 -18.58 -0.67
C LYS A 24 10.76 -19.38 0.54
N ALA A 25 10.93 -20.69 0.41
CA ALA A 25 11.50 -21.55 1.45
C ALA A 25 12.94 -21.13 1.81
N ARG A 26 13.76 -20.84 0.79
CA ARG A 26 15.13 -20.36 0.99
C ARG A 26 15.20 -19.03 1.75
N ARG A 27 14.32 -18.08 1.44
CA ARG A 27 14.23 -16.80 2.18
C ARG A 27 13.81 -16.99 3.63
N ALA A 28 12.85 -17.88 3.89
CA ALA A 28 12.45 -18.20 5.26
C ALA A 28 13.62 -18.79 6.06
N GLN A 29 14.39 -19.68 5.44
CA GLN A 29 15.60 -20.25 6.03
C GLN A 29 16.67 -19.19 6.34
N THR A 30 16.94 -18.28 5.39
CA THR A 30 17.91 -17.18 5.62
C THR A 30 17.48 -16.27 6.76
N LYS A 31 16.21 -15.86 6.79
CA LYS A 31 15.67 -15.03 7.89
C LYS A 31 15.78 -15.71 9.24
N LEU A 32 15.52 -17.02 9.31
CA LEU A 32 15.67 -17.79 10.54
C LEU A 32 17.13 -17.80 11.00
N LYS A 33 18.09 -18.05 10.08
CA LYS A 33 19.53 -18.03 10.39
C LYS A 33 20.01 -16.68 10.93
N GLN A 34 19.52 -15.58 10.35
CA GLN A 34 19.81 -14.22 10.82
C GLN A 34 19.29 -14.01 12.25
N ARG A 35 18.03 -14.36 12.52
CA ARG A 35 17.41 -14.22 13.85
C ARG A 35 18.09 -15.03 14.96
N VAL A 36 18.71 -16.17 14.63
CA VAL A 36 19.44 -17.00 15.61
C VAL A 36 20.93 -16.68 15.67
N GLY A 37 21.37 -15.57 15.05
CA GLY A 37 22.77 -15.11 15.06
C GLY A 37 23.73 -15.96 14.21
N LYS A 38 23.21 -16.85 13.36
CA LYS A 38 24.00 -17.75 12.49
C LYS A 38 24.14 -17.24 11.05
N GLY A 39 23.90 -15.96 10.83
CA GLY A 39 24.13 -15.31 9.53
C GLY A 39 24.02 -13.80 9.65
N ASP A 40 25.01 -13.08 9.09
CA ASP A 40 24.96 -11.63 9.02
C ASP A 40 23.80 -11.13 8.15
N GLU A 41 23.16 -10.07 8.62
CA GLU A 41 22.12 -9.35 7.91
C GLU A 41 22.66 -8.00 7.44
N THR A 42 22.37 -7.64 6.20
CA THR A 42 22.61 -6.27 5.74
C THR A 42 21.57 -5.35 6.38
N LYS A 43 22.01 -4.42 7.23
CA LYS A 43 21.17 -3.37 7.82
C LYS A 43 21.23 -2.10 6.99
N ASP A 44 20.08 -1.47 6.79
CA ASP A 44 19.96 -0.17 6.14
C ASP A 44 19.00 0.69 6.97
N GLU A 45 19.54 1.25 8.05
CA GLU A 45 18.78 1.97 9.07
C GLU A 45 18.08 3.21 8.51
N VAL A 46 18.74 3.90 7.56
CA VAL A 46 18.17 5.05 6.85
C VAL A 46 16.96 4.64 6.03
N PHE A 47 17.04 3.53 5.28
CA PHE A 47 15.89 3.03 4.54
C PHE A 47 14.76 2.57 5.47
N ASP A 48 15.08 1.95 6.60
CA ASP A 48 14.09 1.50 7.57
C ASP A 48 13.34 2.69 8.19
N GLU A 49 14.02 3.81 8.46
CA GLU A 49 13.38 5.06 8.86
C GLU A 49 12.43 5.60 7.77
N PHE A 50 12.85 5.60 6.51
CA PHE A 50 11.96 6.00 5.40
C PHE A 50 10.74 5.08 5.26
N VAL A 51 10.89 3.77 5.47
CA VAL A 51 9.75 2.83 5.46
C VAL A 51 8.82 3.11 6.64
N PHE A 52 9.36 3.40 7.82
CA PHE A 52 8.56 3.79 8.97
C PHE A 52 7.74 5.05 8.69
N ASN A 53 8.40 6.11 8.20
CA ASN A 53 7.74 7.37 7.84
C ASN A 53 6.70 7.18 6.73
N PHE A 54 7.00 6.39 5.70
CA PHE A 54 6.06 6.03 4.64
C PHE A 54 4.79 5.36 5.19
N ASN A 55 4.94 4.37 6.08
CA ASN A 55 3.80 3.68 6.68
C ASN A 55 2.97 4.61 7.56
N LYS A 56 3.61 5.47 8.36
CA LYS A 56 2.94 6.49 9.18
C LYS A 56 2.15 7.47 8.32
N GLN A 57 2.74 7.93 7.22
CA GLN A 57 2.10 8.84 6.26
C GLN A 57 0.90 8.18 5.58
N GLN A 58 1.05 6.94 5.11
CA GLN A 58 -0.04 6.16 4.51
C GLN A 58 -1.23 6.03 5.47
N ALA A 59 -0.95 5.64 6.72
CA ALA A 59 -1.99 5.44 7.73
C ALA A 59 -2.74 6.74 8.04
N SER A 60 -2.00 7.83 8.22
CA SER A 60 -2.57 9.15 8.52
C SER A 60 -3.45 9.67 7.38
N ALA A 61 -2.98 9.58 6.14
CA ALA A 61 -3.73 10.01 4.97
C ALA A 61 -4.96 9.12 4.71
N THR A 62 -4.84 7.81 4.93
CA THR A 62 -5.98 6.88 4.80
C THR A 62 -7.06 7.18 5.83
N ARG A 63 -6.68 7.49 7.08
CA ARG A 63 -7.61 7.92 8.12
C ARG A 63 -8.32 9.22 7.72
N LEU A 64 -7.56 10.23 7.29
CA LEU A 64 -8.13 11.51 6.83
C LEU A 64 -9.13 11.30 5.70
N HIS A 65 -8.80 10.43 4.72
CA HIS A 65 -9.69 10.12 3.61
C HIS A 65 -11.00 9.47 4.06
N SER A 66 -10.93 8.53 5.00
CA SER A 66 -12.12 7.90 5.59
C SER A 66 -13.01 8.92 6.28
N GLU A 67 -12.42 9.79 7.11
CA GLU A 67 -13.18 10.83 7.82
C GLU A 67 -13.77 11.86 6.85
N LEU A 68 -13.06 12.23 5.78
CA LEU A 68 -13.59 13.14 4.77
C LEU A 68 -14.75 12.55 3.99
N LYS A 69 -14.70 11.25 3.67
CA LYS A 69 -15.85 10.53 3.08
C LYS A 69 -17.04 10.48 4.03
N ASN A 70 -16.79 10.29 5.33
CA ASN A 70 -17.85 10.34 6.33
C ASN A 70 -18.46 11.74 6.41
N TYR A 71 -17.64 12.78 6.46
CA TYR A 71 -18.07 14.18 6.45
C TYR A 71 -18.92 14.51 5.22
N MET A 72 -18.55 14.04 4.02
CA MET A 72 -19.35 14.18 2.80
C MET A 72 -20.74 13.52 2.89
N ARG A 73 -20.84 12.37 3.57
CA ARG A 73 -22.14 11.73 3.83
C ARG A 73 -22.99 12.59 4.78
N CYS A 74 -22.39 13.16 5.81
CA CYS A 74 -23.07 14.07 6.73
C CYS A 74 -23.56 15.35 6.03
N ILE A 75 -22.76 15.96 5.15
CA ILE A 75 -23.19 17.10 4.33
C ILE A 75 -24.42 16.74 3.49
N THR A 76 -24.38 15.59 2.83
CA THR A 76 -25.52 15.12 2.00
C THR A 76 -26.77 14.90 2.85
N ALA A 77 -26.63 14.26 4.02
CA ALA A 77 -27.75 14.05 4.94
C ALA A 77 -28.33 15.37 5.46
N MET A 78 -27.46 16.33 5.81
CA MET A 78 -27.88 17.66 6.26
C MET A 78 -28.60 18.44 5.16
N GLN A 79 -28.13 18.34 3.91
CA GLN A 79 -28.80 18.95 2.77
C GLN A 79 -30.22 18.41 2.60
N VAL A 80 -30.41 17.08 2.66
CA VAL A 80 -31.75 16.47 2.58
C VAL A 80 -32.64 16.93 3.74
N ALA A 81 -32.12 16.93 4.97
CA ALA A 81 -32.86 17.39 6.14
C ALA A 81 -33.27 18.87 6.00
N HIS A 82 -32.38 19.71 5.49
CA HIS A 82 -32.64 21.13 5.22
C HIS A 82 -33.75 21.33 4.18
N THR A 83 -33.68 20.60 3.07
CA THR A 83 -34.72 20.68 2.02
C THR A 83 -36.08 20.26 2.56
N ASN A 84 -36.17 19.12 3.26
CA ASN A 84 -37.43 18.64 3.86
C ASN A 84 -38.00 19.64 4.89
N PHE A 85 -37.14 20.23 5.72
CA PHE A 85 -37.55 21.27 6.66
C PHE A 85 -38.07 22.52 5.93
N GLY A 86 -37.38 22.95 4.87
CA GLY A 86 -37.80 24.08 4.05
C GLY A 86 -39.13 23.84 3.34
N GLU A 87 -39.41 22.62 2.90
CA GLU A 87 -40.71 22.24 2.34
C GLU A 87 -41.82 22.33 3.38
N ALA A 88 -41.64 21.74 4.56
CA ALA A 88 -42.61 21.82 5.66
C ALA A 88 -42.90 23.28 6.09
N VAL A 89 -41.87 24.14 6.13
CA VAL A 89 -42.05 25.56 6.43
C VAL A 89 -42.83 26.29 5.33
N LYS A 90 -42.61 25.94 4.05
CA LYS A 90 -43.36 26.53 2.93
C LYS A 90 -44.83 26.12 2.93
N GLU A 91 -45.16 24.93 3.43
CA GLU A 91 -46.53 24.42 3.53
C GLU A 91 -47.36 25.16 4.59
N VAL A 92 -46.76 25.50 5.74
CA VAL A 92 -47.46 26.21 6.83
C VAL A 92 -47.55 27.72 6.63
N TYR A 93 -46.80 28.28 5.68
CA TYR A 93 -46.80 29.71 5.39
C TYR A 93 -47.89 30.09 4.38
N GLU A 94 -48.85 30.89 4.85
CA GLU A 94 -49.98 31.39 4.04
C GLU A 94 -49.53 32.31 2.91
N SER A 95 -50.26 32.24 1.78
CA SER A 95 -49.87 32.91 0.54
C SER A 95 -49.88 34.44 0.60
N ASP A 96 -50.69 35.01 1.49
CA ASP A 96 -50.88 36.46 1.69
C ASP A 96 -49.90 37.05 2.70
N TRP A 97 -49.13 36.22 3.41
CA TRP A 97 -48.12 36.71 4.35
C TRP A 97 -46.99 37.42 3.61
N SER A 98 -46.83 38.71 3.90
CA SER A 98 -45.87 39.60 3.23
C SER A 98 -44.40 39.16 3.34
N CYS A 99 -44.06 38.34 4.33
CA CYS A 99 -42.72 37.79 4.54
C CYS A 99 -42.43 36.50 3.74
N ARG A 100 -43.44 35.85 3.18
CA ARG A 100 -43.31 34.55 2.49
C ARG A 100 -42.31 34.57 1.33
N PRO A 101 -42.27 35.58 0.43
CA PRO A 101 -41.29 35.60 -0.66
C PRO A 101 -39.84 35.60 -0.16
N LYS A 102 -39.54 36.43 0.85
CA LYS A 102 -38.20 36.51 1.45
C LYS A 102 -37.79 35.19 2.10
N MET A 103 -38.71 34.53 2.80
CA MET A 103 -38.47 33.22 3.40
C MET A 103 -38.13 32.17 2.33
N VAL A 104 -38.89 32.14 1.22
CA VAL A 104 -38.63 31.22 0.10
C VAL A 104 -37.25 31.47 -0.51
N ASP A 105 -36.86 32.74 -0.66
CA ASP A 105 -35.55 33.10 -1.20
C ASP A 105 -34.41 32.67 -0.27
N TYR A 106 -34.56 32.78 1.06
CA TYR A 106 -33.57 32.26 2.01
C TYR A 106 -33.37 30.75 1.84
N PHE A 107 -34.44 29.95 1.77
CA PHE A 107 -34.30 28.51 1.57
C PHE A 107 -33.60 28.16 0.25
N LYS A 108 -33.92 28.86 -0.85
CA LYS A 108 -33.22 28.67 -2.14
C LYS A 108 -31.73 29.00 -2.04
N GLU A 109 -31.38 30.07 -1.32
CA GLU A 109 -29.99 30.45 -1.11
C GLU A 109 -29.23 29.38 -0.32
N TYR A 110 -29.83 28.86 0.76
CA TYR A 110 -29.25 27.78 1.55
C TYR A 110 -29.09 26.49 0.73
N ASP A 111 -30.08 26.08 -0.07
CA ASP A 111 -29.97 24.93 -0.98
C ASP A 111 -28.81 25.09 -1.97
N CYS A 112 -28.63 26.29 -2.51
CA CYS A 112 -27.50 26.63 -3.38
C CYS A 112 -26.16 26.52 -2.63
N ASN A 113 -26.10 27.03 -1.40
CA ASN A 113 -24.90 27.00 -0.56
C ASN A 113 -24.51 25.57 -0.17
N TRP A 114 -25.48 24.71 0.17
CA TRP A 114 -25.23 23.28 0.43
C TRP A 114 -24.65 22.58 -0.78
N THR A 115 -25.23 22.82 -1.97
CA THR A 115 -24.76 22.24 -3.22
C THR A 115 -23.34 22.68 -3.55
N LYS A 116 -23.03 23.98 -3.38
CA LYS A 116 -21.67 24.53 -3.57
C LYS A 116 -20.68 23.92 -2.59
N LEU A 117 -21.02 23.84 -1.30
CA LEU A 117 -20.16 23.24 -0.28
C LEU A 117 -19.82 21.79 -0.62
N ARG A 118 -20.84 20.98 -0.91
CA ARG A 118 -20.68 19.57 -1.29
C ARG A 118 -19.76 19.41 -2.50
N HIS A 119 -19.98 20.23 -3.54
CA HIS A 119 -19.15 20.20 -4.74
C HIS A 119 -17.69 20.56 -4.43
N ARG A 120 -17.44 21.67 -3.71
CA ARG A 120 -16.07 22.09 -3.36
C ARG A 120 -15.34 21.05 -2.52
N VAL A 121 -15.99 20.49 -1.49
CA VAL A 121 -15.36 19.47 -0.65
C VAL A 121 -15.03 18.20 -1.46
N SER A 122 -15.87 17.84 -2.43
CA SER A 122 -15.60 16.72 -3.35
C SER A 122 -14.39 17.01 -4.25
N GLU A 123 -14.43 18.10 -5.01
CA GLU A 123 -13.45 18.38 -6.08
C GLU A 123 -12.13 18.94 -5.54
N GLU A 124 -12.18 19.81 -4.54
CA GLU A 124 -11.01 20.57 -4.08
C GLU A 124 -10.28 19.87 -2.92
N VAL A 125 -10.92 18.87 -2.28
CA VAL A 125 -10.35 18.21 -1.09
C VAL A 125 -10.33 16.69 -1.24
N LEU A 126 -11.48 16.06 -1.50
CA LEU A 126 -11.58 14.60 -1.51
C LEU A 126 -10.87 13.97 -2.71
N GLU A 127 -11.03 14.53 -3.90
CA GLU A 127 -10.39 14.00 -5.11
C GLU A 127 -8.85 14.16 -5.07
N PRO A 128 -8.27 15.31 -4.68
CA PRO A 128 -6.83 15.43 -4.47
C PRO A 128 -6.27 14.44 -3.45
N LEU A 129 -6.97 14.23 -2.32
CA LEU A 129 -6.56 13.26 -1.31
C LEU A 129 -6.64 11.80 -1.83
N THR A 130 -7.65 11.49 -2.63
CA THR A 130 -7.79 10.19 -3.30
C THR A 130 -6.62 9.95 -4.26
N SER A 131 -6.31 10.96 -5.09
CA SER A 131 -5.16 10.93 -6.00
C SER A 131 -3.83 10.82 -5.28
N TYR A 132 -3.66 11.49 -4.15
CA TYR A 132 -2.48 11.40 -3.29
C TYR A 132 -2.27 9.98 -2.74
N LEU A 133 -3.35 9.28 -2.36
CA LEU A 133 -3.26 7.90 -1.85
C LEU A 133 -3.00 6.85 -2.93
N LYS A 134 -3.31 7.16 -4.19
CA LYS A 134 -3.21 6.22 -5.34
C LYS A 134 -1.85 5.54 -5.52
N PRO A 135 -0.68 6.19 -5.31
CA PRO A 135 0.62 5.56 -5.53
C PRO A 135 1.07 4.62 -4.40
N PHE A 136 0.53 4.77 -3.19
CA PHE A 136 1.00 4.03 -2.01
C PHE A 136 1.01 2.50 -2.18
N PRO A 137 -0.01 1.84 -2.78
CA PRO A 137 0.02 0.39 -2.99
C PRO A 137 1.18 -0.11 -3.88
N ASP A 138 1.53 0.64 -4.93
CA ASP A 138 2.66 0.30 -5.81
C ASP A 138 3.99 0.48 -5.06
N VAL A 139 4.16 1.60 -4.35
CA VAL A 139 5.37 1.85 -3.54
C VAL A 139 5.54 0.77 -2.47
N LYS A 140 4.46 0.37 -1.78
CA LYS A 140 4.47 -0.71 -0.79
C LYS A 140 4.88 -2.06 -1.41
N THR A 141 4.46 -2.33 -2.64
CA THR A 141 4.88 -3.52 -3.40
C THR A 141 6.38 -3.47 -3.72
N LYS A 142 6.90 -2.30 -4.09
CA LYS A 142 8.34 -2.07 -4.35
C LYS A 142 9.18 -2.23 -3.07
N ILE A 143 8.75 -1.67 -1.94
CA ILE A 143 9.38 -1.87 -0.61
C ILE A 143 9.44 -3.38 -0.28
N SER A 144 8.32 -4.09 -0.44
CA SER A 144 8.24 -5.53 -0.19
C SER A 144 9.12 -6.36 -1.14
N LYS A 145 9.30 -5.89 -2.38
CA LYS A 145 10.22 -6.50 -3.35
C LYS A 145 11.68 -6.27 -2.93
N ARG A 146 12.06 -5.06 -2.51
CA ARG A 146 13.40 -4.75 -1.98
C ARG A 146 13.74 -5.64 -0.79
N ALA A 147 12.84 -5.75 0.19
CA ALA A 147 13.03 -6.60 1.37
C ALA A 147 13.30 -8.07 1.00
N ARG A 148 12.59 -8.63 0.00
CA ARG A 148 12.86 -9.99 -0.50
C ARG A 148 14.20 -10.11 -1.21
N LYS A 149 14.63 -9.07 -1.93
CA LYS A 149 15.89 -9.04 -2.67
C LYS A 149 17.11 -8.88 -1.77
N LEU A 150 16.98 -8.14 -0.68
CA LEU A 150 18.03 -8.04 0.34
C LEU A 150 18.35 -9.41 0.95
N VAL A 151 17.32 -10.19 1.28
CA VAL A 151 17.49 -11.57 1.76
C VAL A 151 18.12 -12.49 0.70
N ASP A 152 17.73 -12.34 -0.58
CA ASP A 152 18.34 -13.11 -1.68
C ASP A 152 19.83 -12.75 -1.86
N TYR A 153 20.20 -11.47 -1.62
CA TYR A 153 21.58 -10.98 -1.66
C TYR A 153 22.40 -11.54 -0.50
N ASP A 154 21.92 -11.41 0.74
CA ASP A 154 22.62 -11.93 1.93
C ASP A 154 22.88 -13.43 1.80
N HIS A 155 21.89 -14.20 1.33
CA HIS A 155 22.06 -15.61 1.05
C HIS A 155 23.20 -15.89 0.05
N SER A 156 23.27 -15.11 -1.03
CA SER A 156 24.28 -15.30 -2.08
C SER A 156 25.68 -14.90 -1.61
N ARG A 157 25.78 -13.81 -0.82
CA ARG A 157 27.02 -13.39 -0.16
C ARG A 157 27.56 -14.49 0.76
N HIS A 158 26.72 -14.99 1.67
CA HIS A 158 27.06 -16.10 2.57
C HIS A 158 27.49 -17.37 1.83
N ALA A 159 26.83 -17.70 0.72
CA ALA A 159 27.21 -18.84 -0.11
C ALA A 159 28.62 -18.66 -0.71
N VAL A 160 28.93 -17.47 -1.22
CA VAL A 160 30.27 -17.14 -1.77
C VAL A 160 31.33 -17.18 -0.67
N ASP A 161 31.07 -16.59 0.49
CA ASP A 161 32.01 -16.58 1.61
C ASP A 161 32.32 -18.00 2.10
N THR A 162 31.31 -18.86 2.18
CA THR A 162 31.47 -20.29 2.50
C THR A 162 32.35 -21.01 1.47
N LEU A 163 32.16 -20.75 0.18
CA LEU A 163 32.97 -21.36 -0.89
C LEU A 163 34.42 -20.87 -0.84
N ARG A 164 34.65 -19.59 -0.60
CA ARG A 164 35.99 -19.00 -0.43
C ARG A 164 36.72 -19.60 0.75
N ALA A 165 36.06 -19.72 1.92
CA ALA A 165 36.63 -20.34 3.10
C ALA A 165 37.03 -21.80 2.86
N LYS A 166 36.19 -22.58 2.14
CA LYS A 166 36.52 -23.95 1.75
C LYS A 166 37.70 -24.04 0.76
N GLY A 167 37.79 -23.12 -0.20
CA GLY A 167 38.90 -23.06 -1.16
C GLY A 167 40.23 -22.67 -0.52
N ALA A 168 40.21 -21.74 0.44
CA ALA A 168 41.37 -21.38 1.25
C ALA A 168 41.83 -22.53 2.16
N ASN A 169 40.89 -23.28 2.75
CA ASN A 169 41.24 -24.47 3.53
C ASN A 169 41.89 -25.55 2.66
N LYS A 170 41.38 -25.81 1.45
CA LYS A 170 41.99 -26.77 0.52
C LYS A 170 43.40 -26.36 0.07
N SER A 171 43.67 -25.06 -0.15
CA SER A 171 45.01 -24.58 -0.49
C SER A 171 45.99 -24.62 0.69
N SER A 172 45.47 -24.52 1.92
CA SER A 172 46.26 -24.71 3.14
C SER A 172 46.56 -26.19 3.42
N GLU A 173 45.64 -27.10 3.14
CA GLU A 173 45.84 -28.55 3.27
C GLU A 173 46.86 -29.06 2.25
N THR A 174 46.81 -28.61 1.00
CA THR A 174 47.82 -28.97 -0.02
C THR A 174 49.22 -28.43 0.30
N LYS A 175 49.34 -27.27 0.95
CA LYS A 175 50.62 -26.76 1.46
C LYS A 175 51.16 -27.56 2.63
N LYS A 176 50.29 -28.02 3.55
CA LYS A 176 50.70 -28.89 4.68
C LYS A 176 51.12 -30.28 4.21
N LEU A 177 50.48 -30.84 3.19
CA LEU A 177 50.86 -32.12 2.58
C LEU A 177 52.23 -32.10 1.90
N HIS A 178 52.63 -30.98 1.30
CA HIS A 178 53.96 -30.82 0.67
C HIS A 178 55.10 -30.54 1.67
N GLN A 179 54.79 -30.33 2.95
CA GLN A 179 55.78 -30.05 3.99
C GLN A 179 56.12 -31.28 4.85
N VAL A 180 55.57 -32.45 4.49
CA VAL A 180 55.74 -33.75 5.18
C VAL A 180 56.43 -34.79 4.26
N GLN A 181 57.13 -34.35 3.21
CA GLN A 181 58.07 -35.15 2.41
C GLN A 181 59.46 -34.55 2.50
#